data_AF-A0A660VMC8-F1
#
_entry.id   AF-A0A660VMC8-F1
#
_cell.length_a   1.000
_cell.length_b   1.000
_cell.length_c   1.000
_cell.angle_alpha   90.00
_cell.angle_beta   90.00
_cell.angle_gamma   90.00
#
_symmetry.space_group_name_H-M   'P 1'
#
loop_
_entity.id
_entity.type
_entity.pdbx_description
1 polymer ?
#
loop_
_entity_poly.entity_id
_entity_poly.type
_entity_poly.pdbx_seq_one_letter_code
_entity_poly.pdbx_strand_id
1 'polypeptide(L)'
;MARRSLSFTVSRTTTRQALMVTPPTFYPPGAHIREEIEARGWSQADLADVLGVSAKTVNEILTAKRSITTETARALGEAFGTGAEVWLRLEGRYQLSRLAEPGDAVSRRARLYSKAPVGELQRRGWLMEASSIVDLESQVCYLLRIEHIDAEPTPFPLAARASNSSTGDWTPSQLAWYCRARQLGEGIEVSSRYTHKKLDAAIARLRELMLAPDEARHAPRILSEAGVRLVIVEPLAGTKIDGVAIYDVKKPIVALSLRFDRIDYFWFTLMHELAHIRCEHTGHLDQNKDGGGAAIDDGIAPWEREANDFAAAALVPQDKLTSFISRVQPFFSRKKIEGFAVLHDVHPGIVLGQLKNRKAVPWRNLHVLHAKVRDTVTASALCDGWGHFMGTEE
;
A
#
# COMPACT_ATOMS: atom_id res chain seq x y z
N MET A 1 31.51 1.11 -70.20
CA MET A 1 32.12 0.45 -69.03
C MET A 1 31.02 0.14 -68.03
N ALA A 2 30.56 -1.12 -68.00
CA ALA A 2 29.66 -1.63 -66.98
C ALA A 2 30.47 -2.51 -66.03
N ARG A 3 30.38 -2.29 -64.72
CA ARG A 3 30.79 -3.26 -63.70
C ARG A 3 29.71 -3.34 -62.63
N ARG A 4 28.97 -4.45 -62.68
CA ARG A 4 28.14 -4.99 -61.61
C ARG A 4 29.06 -5.39 -60.44
N SER A 5 28.70 -5.06 -59.22
CA SER A 5 29.20 -5.74 -58.01
C SER A 5 28.03 -6.42 -57.30
N LEU A 6 28.27 -7.66 -56.92
CA LEU A 6 27.33 -8.60 -56.32
C LEU A 6 27.30 -8.47 -54.79
N SER A 7 26.10 -8.66 -54.23
CA SER A 7 25.73 -9.45 -53.03
C SER A 7 26.61 -9.40 -51.77
N PHE A 8 26.00 -9.04 -50.62
CA PHE A 8 25.70 -10.04 -49.57
C PHE A 8 24.73 -9.47 -48.52
N THR A 9 23.51 -10.00 -48.49
CA THR A 9 22.54 -9.80 -47.39
C THR A 9 22.82 -10.85 -46.32
N VAL A 10 23.18 -10.45 -45.11
CA VAL A 10 23.21 -11.36 -43.95
C VAL A 10 21.97 -11.10 -43.10
N SER A 11 20.92 -11.88 -43.36
CA SER A 11 19.79 -12.01 -42.44
C SER A 11 20.21 -12.90 -41.27
N ARG A 12 20.34 -12.32 -40.07
CA ARG A 12 20.48 -13.09 -38.82
C ARG A 12 19.09 -13.42 -38.29
N THR A 13 18.53 -14.53 -38.75
CA THR A 13 17.37 -15.16 -38.10
C THR A 13 17.91 -16.22 -37.15
N THR A 14 18.10 -15.86 -35.89
CA THR A 14 18.47 -16.82 -34.84
C THR A 14 17.20 -17.50 -34.34
N THR A 15 16.79 -18.57 -35.00
CA THR A 15 15.73 -19.46 -34.50
C THR A 15 16.25 -20.14 -33.24
N ARG A 16 15.79 -19.67 -32.08
CA ARG A 16 16.06 -20.28 -30.77
C ARG A 16 15.27 -21.60 -30.72
N GLN A 17 15.92 -22.68 -31.10
CA GLN A 17 15.36 -24.03 -31.02
C GLN A 17 15.16 -24.36 -29.54
N ALA A 18 13.90 -24.41 -29.10
CA ALA A 18 13.54 -24.80 -27.76
C ALA A 18 13.98 -26.26 -27.55
N LEU A 19 15.00 -26.47 -26.72
CA LEU A 19 15.29 -27.78 -26.14
C LEU A 19 14.05 -28.19 -25.34
N MET A 20 13.27 -29.13 -25.88
CA MET A 20 12.24 -29.85 -25.12
C MET A 20 12.97 -30.62 -24.02
N VAL A 21 13.06 -30.02 -22.84
CA VAL A 21 13.40 -30.75 -21.61
C VAL A 21 12.21 -31.67 -21.35
N THR A 22 12.32 -32.94 -21.72
CA THR A 22 11.36 -33.96 -21.29
C THR A 22 11.28 -33.93 -19.77
N PRO A 23 10.08 -33.84 -19.17
CA PRO A 23 9.94 -33.84 -17.73
C PRO A 23 10.56 -35.13 -17.17
N PRO A 24 11.23 -35.07 -15.99
CA PRO A 24 11.77 -36.26 -15.36
C PRO A 24 10.65 -37.28 -15.17
N THR A 25 10.85 -38.50 -15.64
CA THR A 25 9.94 -39.62 -15.39
C THR A 25 9.97 -39.95 -13.90
N PHE A 26 8.88 -39.60 -13.20
CA PHE A 26 8.73 -39.91 -11.78
C PHE A 26 8.15 -41.31 -11.61
N TYR A 27 8.94 -42.22 -11.05
CA TYR A 27 8.50 -43.58 -10.76
C TYR A 27 7.70 -43.64 -9.44
N PRO A 28 6.64 -44.47 -9.36
CA PRO A 28 5.96 -44.71 -8.10
C PRO A 28 6.93 -45.30 -7.08
N PRO A 29 6.80 -44.98 -5.78
CA PRO A 29 7.66 -45.54 -4.73
C PRO A 29 7.66 -47.07 -4.71
N GLY A 30 6.54 -47.68 -5.13
CA GLY A 30 6.42 -49.12 -5.33
C GLY A 30 7.43 -49.73 -6.31
N ALA A 31 7.95 -48.97 -7.28
CA ALA A 31 9.01 -49.44 -8.16
C ALA A 31 10.33 -49.61 -7.39
N HIS A 32 10.69 -48.62 -6.56
CA HIS A 32 11.88 -48.71 -5.71
C HIS A 32 11.76 -49.78 -4.62
N ILE A 33 10.57 -50.00 -4.07
CA ILE A 33 10.35 -51.11 -3.14
C ILE A 33 10.58 -52.46 -3.84
N ARG A 34 10.20 -52.62 -5.13
CA ARG A 34 10.48 -53.85 -5.89
C ARG A 34 11.98 -54.09 -6.08
N GLU A 35 12.74 -53.04 -6.35
CA GLU A 35 14.19 -53.13 -6.49
C GLU A 35 14.85 -53.57 -5.17
N GLU A 36 14.41 -53.02 -4.04
CA GLU A 36 14.95 -53.36 -2.71
C GLU A 36 14.62 -54.79 -2.27
N ILE A 37 13.41 -55.30 -2.56
CA ILE A 37 13.06 -56.71 -2.27
C ILE A 37 13.82 -57.67 -3.18
N GLU A 38 14.00 -57.33 -4.47
CA GLU A 38 14.72 -58.17 -5.43
C GLU A 38 16.20 -58.28 -5.06
N ALA A 39 16.84 -57.17 -4.69
CA ALA A 39 18.24 -57.14 -4.25
C ALA A 39 18.50 -58.01 -2.99
N ARG A 40 17.48 -58.25 -2.17
CA ARG A 40 17.55 -59.08 -0.95
C ARG A 40 17.02 -60.51 -1.15
N GLY A 41 16.52 -60.83 -2.34
CA GLY A 41 15.87 -62.11 -2.62
C GLY A 41 14.54 -62.31 -1.86
N TRP A 42 13.88 -61.22 -1.45
CA TRP A 42 12.63 -61.26 -0.70
C TRP A 42 11.43 -61.29 -1.64
N SER A 43 10.42 -62.07 -1.27
CA SER A 43 9.07 -61.98 -1.84
C SER A 43 8.28 -60.82 -1.22
N GLN A 44 7.14 -60.47 -1.83
CA GLN A 44 6.23 -59.49 -1.23
C GLN A 44 5.66 -59.96 0.11
N ALA A 45 5.55 -61.28 0.31
CA ALA A 45 5.11 -61.86 1.57
C ALA A 45 6.18 -61.68 2.66
N ASP A 46 7.45 -61.90 2.31
CA ASP A 46 8.57 -61.69 3.23
C ASP A 46 8.65 -60.21 3.67
N LEU A 47 8.47 -59.27 2.73
CA LEU A 47 8.40 -57.85 3.08
C LEU A 47 7.20 -57.54 3.98
N ALA A 48 6.05 -58.16 3.76
CA ALA A 48 4.87 -57.96 4.59
C ALA A 48 5.10 -58.41 6.03
N ASP A 49 5.74 -59.57 6.21
CA ASP A 49 6.12 -60.11 7.51
C ASP A 49 7.17 -59.22 8.21
N VAL A 50 8.19 -58.77 7.48
CA VAL A 50 9.22 -57.84 8.01
C VAL A 50 8.62 -56.51 8.48
N LEU A 51 7.67 -55.97 7.72
CA LEU A 51 7.00 -54.72 8.06
C LEU A 51 5.87 -54.88 9.09
N GLY A 52 5.48 -56.13 9.42
CA GLY A 52 4.35 -56.41 10.31
C GLY A 52 2.99 -55.97 9.74
N VAL A 53 2.82 -56.00 8.42
CA VAL A 53 1.58 -55.59 7.73
C VAL A 53 1.05 -56.72 6.84
N SER A 54 -0.20 -56.60 6.38
CA SER A 54 -0.73 -57.59 5.44
C SER A 54 -0.05 -57.54 4.06
N ALA A 55 0.08 -58.67 3.39
CA ALA A 55 0.55 -58.73 2.00
C ALA A 55 -0.31 -57.87 1.04
N LYS A 56 -1.60 -57.70 1.36
CA LYS A 56 -2.50 -56.78 0.66
C LYS A 56 -2.00 -55.32 0.77
N THR A 57 -1.61 -54.88 1.97
CA THR A 57 -1.04 -53.54 2.20
C THR A 57 0.20 -53.31 1.35
N VAL A 58 1.13 -54.27 1.34
CA VAL A 58 2.35 -54.21 0.51
C VAL A 58 1.99 -54.11 -0.97
N ASN A 59 1.09 -54.97 -1.47
CA ASN A 59 0.67 -54.94 -2.87
C ASN A 59 -0.03 -53.61 -3.25
N GLU A 60 -0.85 -53.04 -2.36
CA GLU A 60 -1.48 -51.74 -2.60
C GLU A 60 -0.46 -50.60 -2.68
N ILE A 61 0.60 -50.64 -1.89
CA ILE A 61 1.72 -49.68 -1.98
C ILE A 61 2.50 -49.89 -3.28
N LEU A 62 2.82 -51.14 -3.63
CA LEU A 62 3.54 -51.49 -4.86
C LEU A 62 2.79 -51.06 -6.13
N THR A 63 1.47 -51.14 -6.11
CA THR A 63 0.59 -50.74 -7.22
C THR A 63 0.15 -49.27 -7.15
N ALA A 64 0.71 -48.47 -6.23
CA ALA A 64 0.38 -47.07 -6.02
C ALA A 64 -1.11 -46.79 -5.72
N LYS A 65 -1.85 -47.81 -5.26
CA LYS A 65 -3.22 -47.69 -4.76
C LYS A 65 -3.27 -47.16 -3.33
N ARG A 66 -2.19 -47.34 -2.57
CA ARG A 66 -2.02 -46.83 -1.22
C ARG A 66 -0.72 -46.02 -1.12
N SER A 67 -0.82 -44.82 -0.57
CA SER A 67 0.33 -43.95 -0.30
C SER A 67 1.19 -44.48 0.84
N ILE A 68 2.49 -44.21 0.78
CA ILE A 68 3.40 -44.43 1.92
C ILE A 68 3.12 -43.35 2.98
N THR A 69 2.66 -43.78 4.17
CA THR A 69 2.52 -42.89 5.34
C THR A 69 3.85 -42.77 6.10
N THR A 70 3.93 -41.86 7.08
CA THR A 70 5.10 -41.71 7.95
C THR A 70 5.49 -43.01 8.65
N GLU A 71 4.50 -43.79 9.09
CA GLU A 71 4.70 -45.07 9.77
C GLU A 71 5.28 -46.12 8.81
N THR A 72 4.72 -46.22 7.61
CA THR A 72 5.21 -47.14 6.57
C THR A 72 6.61 -46.74 6.09
N ALA A 73 6.87 -45.44 5.93
CA ALA A 73 8.19 -44.94 5.57
C ALA A 73 9.25 -45.28 6.62
N ARG A 74 8.91 -45.15 7.91
CA ARG A 74 9.79 -45.58 9.02
C ARG A 74 10.07 -47.07 8.96
N ALA A 75 9.04 -47.89 8.81
CA ALA A 75 9.18 -49.34 8.73
C ALA A 75 10.03 -49.78 7.52
N LEU A 76 9.82 -49.18 6.34
CA LEU A 76 10.64 -49.41 5.15
C LEU A 76 12.10 -48.94 5.35
N GLY A 77 12.29 -47.80 6.00
CA GLY A 77 13.61 -47.28 6.34
C GLY A 77 14.39 -48.18 7.28
N GLU A 78 13.72 -48.77 8.28
CA GLU A 78 14.29 -49.76 9.20
C GLU A 78 14.56 -51.10 8.49
N ALA A 79 13.62 -51.57 7.66
CA ALA A 79 13.73 -52.84 6.94
C ALA A 79 14.85 -52.83 5.88
N PHE A 80 15.06 -51.69 5.20
CA PHE A 80 16.03 -51.59 4.10
C PHE A 80 17.33 -50.87 4.48
N GLY A 81 17.40 -50.25 5.66
CA GLY A 81 18.58 -49.50 6.11
C GLY A 81 18.78 -48.16 5.39
N THR A 82 17.73 -47.62 4.74
CA THR A 82 17.79 -46.40 3.93
C THR A 82 17.26 -45.16 4.64
N GLY A 83 16.58 -45.33 5.79
CA GLY A 83 15.95 -44.25 6.55
C GLY A 83 14.59 -43.80 5.99
N ALA A 84 13.72 -43.29 6.87
CA ALA A 84 12.34 -42.96 6.53
C ALA A 84 12.20 -41.81 5.53
N GLU A 85 13.12 -40.84 5.57
CA GLU A 85 13.06 -39.63 4.75
C GLU A 85 13.11 -39.94 3.25
N VAL A 86 13.87 -40.96 2.85
CA VAL A 86 13.99 -41.39 1.46
C VAL A 86 12.62 -41.78 0.90
N TRP A 87 11.87 -42.59 1.65
CA TRP A 87 10.55 -43.07 1.24
C TRP A 87 9.50 -41.96 1.20
N LEU A 88 9.50 -41.06 2.18
CA LEU A 88 8.62 -39.88 2.18
C LEU A 88 8.94 -38.94 1.01
N ARG A 89 10.21 -38.77 0.66
CA ARG A 89 10.63 -37.95 -0.48
C ARG A 89 10.19 -38.58 -1.80
N LEU A 90 10.31 -39.89 -1.96
CA LEU A 90 9.84 -40.63 -3.15
C LEU A 90 8.32 -40.52 -3.29
N GLU A 91 7.56 -40.76 -2.21
CA GLU A 91 6.10 -40.61 -2.20
C GLU A 91 5.69 -39.17 -2.51
N GLY A 92 6.31 -38.18 -1.86
CA GLY A 92 6.02 -36.77 -2.10
C GLY A 92 6.24 -36.37 -3.55
N ARG A 93 7.36 -36.77 -4.17
CA ARG A 93 7.65 -36.49 -5.58
C ARG A 93 6.64 -37.17 -6.51
N TYR A 94 6.30 -38.42 -6.25
CA TYR A 94 5.31 -39.15 -7.04
C TYR A 94 3.92 -38.51 -6.94
N GLN A 95 3.47 -38.17 -5.73
CA GLN A 95 2.16 -37.53 -5.55
C GLN A 95 2.11 -36.15 -6.20
N LEU A 96 3.16 -35.33 -6.06
CA LEU A 96 3.27 -34.05 -6.76
C LEU A 96 3.24 -34.21 -8.29
N SER A 97 3.86 -35.26 -8.84
CA SER A 97 3.83 -35.54 -10.28
C SER A 97 2.47 -36.00 -10.82
N ARG A 98 1.60 -36.52 -9.93
CA ARG A 98 0.25 -36.97 -10.28
C ARG A 98 -0.79 -35.86 -10.23
N LEU A 99 -0.50 -34.76 -9.54
CA LEU A 99 -1.31 -33.57 -9.63
C LEU A 99 -1.16 -33.04 -11.07
N ALA A 100 -2.28 -32.70 -11.72
CA ALA A 100 -2.21 -31.87 -12.92
C ALA A 100 -1.38 -30.63 -12.60
N GLU A 101 -0.61 -30.11 -13.57
CA GLU A 101 0.16 -28.87 -13.45
C GLU A 101 -0.60 -27.90 -12.55
N PRO A 102 -0.04 -27.52 -11.37
CA PRO A 102 -0.78 -26.81 -10.36
C PRO A 102 -1.45 -25.61 -11.01
N GLY A 103 -2.78 -25.59 -11.05
CA GLY A 103 -3.51 -24.48 -11.60
C GLY A 103 -2.99 -23.20 -10.96
N ASP A 104 -2.61 -22.22 -11.78
CA ASP A 104 -1.97 -20.97 -11.32
C ASP A 104 -2.88 -20.12 -10.42
N ALA A 105 -4.10 -20.58 -10.12
CA ALA A 105 -5.08 -19.86 -9.32
C ALA A 105 -4.60 -19.52 -7.89
N VAL A 106 -3.94 -20.46 -7.18
CA VAL A 106 -3.47 -20.18 -5.80
C VAL A 106 -2.28 -19.23 -5.82
N SER A 107 -1.33 -19.45 -6.73
CA SER A 107 -0.16 -18.59 -6.94
C SER A 107 -0.58 -17.16 -7.32
N ARG A 108 -1.47 -17.01 -8.31
CA ARG A 108 -2.03 -15.70 -8.70
C ARG A 108 -2.76 -15.02 -7.56
N ARG A 109 -3.57 -15.75 -6.77
CA ARG A 109 -4.29 -15.15 -5.64
C ARG A 109 -3.31 -14.66 -4.56
N ALA A 110 -2.26 -15.43 -4.27
CA ALA A 110 -1.22 -15.01 -3.35
C ALA A 110 -0.54 -13.71 -3.82
N ARG A 111 -0.22 -13.60 -5.12
CA ARG A 111 0.34 -12.37 -5.72
C ARG A 111 -0.60 -11.18 -5.56
N LEU A 112 -1.88 -11.35 -5.84
CA LEU A 112 -2.89 -10.29 -5.69
C LEU A 112 -2.95 -9.77 -4.24
N TYR A 113 -3.00 -10.68 -3.27
CA TYR A 113 -3.04 -10.34 -1.85
C TYR A 113 -1.73 -9.74 -1.33
N SER A 114 -0.60 -10.00 -1.99
CA SER A 114 0.65 -9.28 -1.70
C SER A 114 0.71 -7.86 -2.29
N LYS A 115 -0.04 -7.58 -3.37
CA LYS A 115 -0.05 -6.27 -4.04
C LYS A 115 -1.05 -5.29 -3.43
N ALA A 116 -2.13 -5.79 -2.83
CA ALA A 116 -3.18 -4.95 -2.24
C ALA A 116 -3.90 -5.64 -1.07
N PRO A 117 -4.45 -4.88 -0.10
CA PRO A 117 -5.23 -5.43 1.00
C PRO A 117 -6.65 -5.85 0.55
N VAL A 118 -6.75 -6.81 -0.37
CA VAL A 118 -7.98 -7.19 -1.10
C VAL A 118 -9.22 -7.29 -0.21
N GLY A 119 -9.13 -7.99 0.93
CA GLY A 119 -10.28 -8.15 1.82
C GLY A 119 -10.78 -6.83 2.43
N GLU A 120 -9.88 -5.89 2.75
CA GLU A 120 -10.30 -4.56 3.20
C GLU A 120 -10.92 -3.76 2.06
N LEU A 121 -10.34 -3.84 0.86
CA LEU A 121 -10.84 -3.14 -0.33
C LEU A 121 -12.25 -3.61 -0.71
N GLN A 122 -12.51 -4.91 -0.66
CA GLN A 122 -13.85 -5.48 -0.89
C GLN A 122 -14.85 -5.03 0.16
N ARG A 123 -14.47 -5.05 1.44
CA ARG A 123 -15.33 -4.57 2.54
C ARG A 123 -15.68 -3.09 2.39
N ARG A 124 -14.80 -2.28 1.78
CA ARG A 124 -15.04 -0.85 1.48
C ARG A 124 -15.76 -0.61 0.16
N GLY A 125 -16.06 -1.66 -0.61
CA GLY A 125 -16.65 -1.53 -1.95
C GLY A 125 -15.71 -0.91 -2.99
N TRP A 126 -14.39 -0.90 -2.73
CA TRP A 126 -13.40 -0.45 -3.71
C TRP A 126 -13.08 -1.54 -4.74
N LEU A 127 -13.30 -2.80 -4.34
CA LEU A 127 -13.34 -3.96 -5.23
C LEU A 127 -14.70 -4.62 -5.06
N MET A 128 -15.30 -5.04 -6.16
CA MET A 128 -16.56 -5.78 -6.15
C MET A 128 -16.33 -7.25 -5.80
N GLU A 129 -17.40 -7.99 -5.50
CA GLU A 129 -17.30 -9.44 -5.35
C GLU A 129 -16.89 -10.06 -6.69
N ALA A 130 -15.68 -10.61 -6.73
CA ALA A 130 -15.12 -11.14 -7.96
C ALA A 130 -15.69 -12.54 -8.27
N SER A 131 -16.20 -12.71 -9.47
CA SER A 131 -16.74 -13.98 -9.98
C SER A 131 -15.64 -14.99 -10.34
N SER A 132 -14.42 -14.51 -10.59
CA SER A 132 -13.26 -15.32 -10.96
C SER A 132 -11.95 -14.65 -10.53
N ILE A 133 -10.84 -15.38 -10.62
CA ILE A 133 -9.52 -14.79 -10.34
C ILE A 133 -9.10 -13.77 -11.39
N VAL A 134 -9.53 -13.96 -12.64
CA VAL A 134 -9.23 -13.03 -13.74
C VAL A 134 -9.93 -11.70 -13.48
N ASP A 135 -11.19 -11.76 -13.05
CA ASP A 135 -11.98 -10.59 -12.64
C ASP A 135 -11.32 -9.86 -11.46
N LEU A 136 -10.94 -10.57 -10.40
CA LEU A 136 -10.22 -9.97 -9.27
C LEU A 136 -8.90 -9.31 -9.71
N GLU A 137 -8.14 -9.96 -10.58
CA GLU A 137 -6.90 -9.42 -11.12
C GLU A 137 -7.14 -8.15 -11.93
N SER A 138 -8.15 -8.14 -12.81
CA SER A 138 -8.53 -6.95 -13.57
C SER A 138 -8.91 -5.79 -12.65
N GLN A 139 -9.69 -6.02 -11.61
CA GLN A 139 -10.09 -4.98 -10.66
C GLN A 139 -8.89 -4.44 -9.84
N VAL A 140 -7.99 -5.32 -9.37
CA VAL A 140 -6.77 -4.89 -8.66
C VAL A 140 -5.84 -4.11 -9.59
N CYS A 141 -5.63 -4.59 -10.81
CA CYS A 141 -4.81 -3.90 -11.81
C CYS A 141 -5.39 -2.52 -12.16
N TYR A 142 -6.71 -2.43 -12.32
CA TYR A 142 -7.42 -1.17 -12.56
C TYR A 142 -7.24 -0.19 -11.39
N LEU A 143 -7.43 -0.66 -10.14
CA LEU A 143 -7.21 0.16 -8.95
C LEU A 143 -5.78 0.67 -8.88
N LEU A 144 -4.79 -0.22 -9.05
CA LEU A 144 -3.38 0.12 -8.93
C LEU A 144 -2.80 0.83 -10.17
N ARG A 145 -3.59 0.95 -11.26
CA ARG A 145 -3.19 1.50 -12.55
C ARG A 145 -1.98 0.81 -13.17
N ILE A 146 -2.01 -0.52 -13.14
CA ILE A 146 -1.00 -1.39 -13.74
C ILE A 146 -1.64 -2.23 -14.85
N GLU A 147 -0.87 -2.55 -15.87
CA GLU A 147 -1.37 -3.32 -17.03
C GLU A 147 -1.57 -4.80 -16.69
N HIS A 148 -0.75 -5.34 -15.78
CA HIS A 148 -0.80 -6.71 -15.30
C HIS A 148 -0.22 -6.81 -13.89
N ILE A 149 -0.51 -7.89 -13.16
CA ILE A 149 -0.17 -7.99 -11.72
C ILE A 149 1.34 -7.96 -11.45
N ASP A 150 2.15 -8.43 -12.39
CA ASP A 150 3.62 -8.42 -12.26
C ASP A 150 4.25 -7.04 -12.54
N ALA A 151 3.48 -6.06 -13.01
CA ALA A 151 3.99 -4.71 -13.22
C ALA A 151 4.12 -3.98 -11.87
N GLU A 152 5.12 -3.11 -11.78
CA GLU A 152 5.29 -2.26 -10.61
C GLU A 152 4.47 -0.97 -10.75
N PRO A 153 3.58 -0.68 -9.78
CA PRO A 153 2.81 0.54 -9.77
C PRO A 153 3.76 1.72 -9.64
N THR A 154 3.60 2.70 -10.54
CA THR A 154 4.39 3.94 -10.50
C THR A 154 3.51 5.04 -9.92
N PRO A 155 3.58 5.31 -8.60
CA PRO A 155 2.75 6.33 -7.98
C PRO A 155 3.05 7.74 -8.53
N PHE A 156 4.18 7.95 -9.22
CA PHE A 156 4.59 9.28 -9.70
C PHE A 156 4.99 9.29 -11.17
N PRO A 157 4.73 10.40 -11.90
CA PRO A 157 5.44 10.66 -13.15
C PRO A 157 6.94 10.66 -12.82
N LEU A 158 7.66 9.69 -13.39
CA LEU A 158 9.08 9.35 -13.19
C LEU A 158 10.08 10.49 -13.54
N ALA A 159 9.62 11.74 -13.67
CA ALA A 159 10.39 12.89 -14.14
C ALA A 159 10.92 13.82 -13.04
N ALA A 160 10.71 13.50 -11.76
CA ALA A 160 11.32 14.25 -10.66
C ALA A 160 12.42 13.42 -9.98
N ARG A 161 13.51 13.30 -10.73
CA ARG A 161 14.90 13.13 -10.29
C ARG A 161 15.21 11.89 -9.43
N ALA A 162 15.74 10.90 -10.16
CA ALA A 162 16.80 10.02 -9.70
C ALA A 162 17.89 10.79 -8.92
N SER A 163 17.83 10.69 -7.60
CA SER A 163 18.98 10.81 -6.72
C SER A 163 18.66 10.08 -5.41
N ASN A 164 19.14 8.84 -5.30
CA ASN A 164 19.38 8.10 -4.05
C ASN A 164 18.32 8.17 -2.94
N SER A 165 17.04 8.21 -3.29
CA SER A 165 16.03 7.51 -2.50
C SER A 165 15.60 6.34 -3.36
N SER A 166 15.82 5.12 -2.88
CA SER A 166 14.99 3.99 -3.31
C SER A 166 13.55 4.49 -3.39
N THR A 167 12.80 4.11 -4.43
CA THR A 167 11.34 4.11 -4.41
C THR A 167 10.91 3.62 -3.02
N GLY A 168 10.63 4.54 -2.10
CA GLY A 168 10.55 4.19 -0.68
C GLY A 168 9.45 3.18 -0.51
N ASP A 169 9.66 2.12 0.27
CA ASP A 169 8.78 0.95 0.39
C ASP A 169 7.32 1.33 0.74
N TRP A 170 6.49 1.66 -0.26
CA TRP A 170 5.06 1.86 -0.07
C TRP A 170 4.46 0.52 0.29
N THR A 171 3.77 0.47 1.43
CA THR A 171 2.99 -0.72 1.74
C THR A 171 1.85 -0.87 0.72
N PRO A 172 1.41 -2.10 0.43
CA PRO A 172 0.24 -2.36 -0.42
C PRO A 172 -0.98 -1.49 -0.08
N SER A 173 -1.24 -1.28 1.20
CA SER A 173 -2.35 -0.45 1.67
C SER A 173 -2.13 1.03 1.39
N GLN A 174 -0.91 1.56 1.56
CA GLN A 174 -0.63 2.96 1.26
C GLN A 174 -0.80 3.26 -0.22
N LEU A 175 -0.32 2.35 -1.06
CA LEU A 175 -0.45 2.46 -2.50
C LEU A 175 -1.92 2.37 -2.95
N ALA A 176 -2.68 1.39 -2.42
CA ALA A 176 -4.10 1.25 -2.75
C ALA A 176 -4.89 2.52 -2.36
N TRP A 177 -4.61 3.09 -1.18
CA TRP A 177 -5.22 4.35 -0.74
C TRP A 177 -4.85 5.51 -1.67
N TYR A 178 -3.57 5.65 -2.04
CA TYR A 178 -3.11 6.67 -2.97
C TYR A 178 -3.81 6.58 -4.33
N CYS A 179 -3.85 5.38 -4.92
CA CYS A 179 -4.47 5.20 -6.23
C CYS A 179 -5.96 5.47 -6.20
N ARG A 180 -6.66 5.09 -5.11
CA ARG A 180 -8.06 5.43 -4.93
C ARG A 180 -8.28 6.94 -4.83
N ALA A 181 -7.48 7.62 -4.00
CA ALA A 181 -7.53 9.08 -3.88
C ALA A 181 -7.30 9.78 -5.22
N ARG A 182 -6.34 9.28 -6.01
CA ARG A 182 -6.08 9.78 -7.37
C ARG A 182 -7.26 9.56 -8.30
N GLN A 183 -7.87 8.38 -8.31
CA GLN A 183 -9.04 8.08 -9.14
C GLN A 183 -10.21 9.03 -8.84
N LEU A 184 -10.53 9.19 -7.56
CA LEU A 184 -11.59 10.11 -7.11
C LEU A 184 -11.25 11.56 -7.49
N GLY A 185 -10.00 11.96 -7.26
CA GLY A 185 -9.53 13.30 -7.57
C GLY A 185 -9.62 13.61 -9.05
N GLU A 186 -9.21 12.71 -9.93
CA GLU A 186 -9.27 12.93 -11.38
C GLU A 186 -10.70 13.13 -11.90
N GLY A 187 -11.71 12.54 -11.24
CA GLY A 187 -13.13 12.72 -11.55
C GLY A 187 -13.74 14.05 -11.09
N ILE A 188 -13.03 14.85 -10.27
CA ILE A 188 -13.52 16.15 -9.83
C ILE A 188 -13.29 17.22 -10.92
N GLU A 189 -14.38 17.86 -11.32
CA GLU A 189 -14.31 19.10 -12.08
C GLU A 189 -14.11 20.32 -11.19
N VAL A 190 -13.23 21.22 -11.66
CA VAL A 190 -12.87 22.44 -10.95
C VAL A 190 -13.41 23.65 -11.68
N SER A 191 -13.82 24.67 -10.92
CA SER A 191 -14.42 25.88 -11.47
C SER A 191 -13.42 26.73 -12.26
N SER A 192 -12.12 26.52 -12.11
CA SER A 192 -11.12 27.30 -12.82
C SER A 192 -9.80 26.54 -13.05
N ARG A 193 -8.96 27.06 -13.97
CA ARG A 193 -7.60 26.53 -14.16
C ARG A 193 -6.68 26.94 -13.01
N TYR A 194 -5.83 25.99 -12.61
CA TYR A 194 -4.79 26.19 -11.62
C TYR A 194 -3.77 27.26 -12.04
N THR A 195 -3.44 28.14 -11.09
CA THR A 195 -2.27 29.02 -11.16
C THR A 195 -1.73 29.25 -9.75
N HIS A 196 -0.40 29.43 -9.62
CA HIS A 196 0.24 29.79 -8.34
C HIS A 196 -0.43 31.01 -7.67
N LYS A 197 -0.75 32.05 -8.45
CA LYS A 197 -1.44 33.25 -7.96
C LYS A 197 -2.81 32.95 -7.33
N LYS A 198 -3.57 32.03 -7.91
CA LYS A 198 -4.88 31.63 -7.37
C LYS A 198 -4.72 30.75 -6.15
N LEU A 199 -3.72 29.89 -6.12
CA LEU A 199 -3.39 29.08 -4.94
C LEU A 199 -3.02 29.98 -3.76
N ASP A 200 -2.14 30.96 -3.94
CA ASP A 200 -1.77 31.92 -2.88
C ASP A 200 -3.00 32.68 -2.36
N ALA A 201 -3.90 33.11 -3.25
CA ALA A 201 -5.16 33.76 -2.87
C ALA A 201 -6.13 32.82 -2.14
N ALA A 202 -6.19 31.54 -2.53
CA ALA A 202 -6.96 30.52 -1.83
C ALA A 202 -6.40 30.26 -0.44
N ILE A 203 -5.08 30.14 -0.28
CA ILE A 203 -4.43 29.96 1.03
C ILE A 203 -4.75 31.14 1.96
N ALA A 204 -4.74 32.38 1.46
CA ALA A 204 -5.15 33.54 2.25
C ALA A 204 -6.60 33.42 2.75
N ARG A 205 -7.54 33.05 1.88
CA ARG A 205 -8.96 32.84 2.24
C ARG A 205 -9.17 31.65 3.17
N LEU A 206 -8.42 30.56 3.01
CA LEU A 206 -8.49 29.39 3.90
C LEU A 206 -8.09 29.74 5.34
N ARG A 207 -7.12 30.66 5.52
CA ARG A 207 -6.70 31.12 6.85
C ARG A 207 -7.82 31.85 7.60
N GLU A 208 -8.70 32.55 6.88
CA GLU A 208 -9.88 33.22 7.48
C GLU A 208 -10.89 32.21 8.05
N LEU A 209 -10.89 30.95 7.56
CA LEU A 209 -11.79 29.90 8.03
C LEU A 209 -11.29 29.22 9.32
N MET A 210 -10.06 29.48 9.75
CA MET A 210 -9.43 28.79 10.89
C MET A 210 -10.03 29.17 12.24
N LEU A 211 -10.91 30.17 12.30
CA LEU A 211 -11.58 30.65 13.50
C LEU A 211 -12.59 29.66 14.08
N ALA A 212 -13.30 28.91 13.21
CA ALA A 212 -14.41 28.06 13.60
C ALA A 212 -14.40 26.72 12.85
N PRO A 213 -14.68 25.59 13.53
CA PRO A 213 -14.69 24.27 12.89
C PRO A 213 -15.66 24.16 11.71
N ASP A 214 -16.83 24.78 11.81
CA ASP A 214 -17.89 24.73 10.79
C ASP A 214 -17.50 25.40 9.47
N GLU A 215 -16.57 26.35 9.52
CA GLU A 215 -16.10 27.08 8.34
C GLU A 215 -15.22 26.21 7.43
N ALA A 216 -14.68 25.09 7.94
CA ALA A 216 -13.90 24.14 7.16
C ALA A 216 -14.67 23.58 5.94
N ARG A 217 -16.02 23.60 5.96
CA ARG A 217 -16.88 23.21 4.82
C ARG A 217 -16.66 24.05 3.56
N HIS A 218 -16.06 25.23 3.69
CA HIS A 218 -15.79 26.12 2.56
C HIS A 218 -14.47 25.80 1.85
N ALA A 219 -13.60 24.98 2.47
CA ALA A 219 -12.29 24.64 1.90
C ALA A 219 -12.38 23.98 0.50
N PRO A 220 -13.25 22.99 0.24
CA PRO A 220 -13.35 22.37 -1.09
C PRO A 220 -13.71 23.38 -2.19
N ARG A 221 -14.64 24.29 -1.90
CA ARG A 221 -15.05 25.34 -2.84
C ARG A 221 -13.91 26.31 -3.14
N ILE A 222 -13.23 26.81 -2.11
CA ILE A 222 -12.11 27.75 -2.28
C ILE A 222 -10.99 27.12 -3.11
N LEU A 223 -10.68 25.85 -2.87
CA LEU A 223 -9.68 25.11 -3.63
C LEU A 223 -10.12 24.88 -5.09
N SER A 224 -11.39 24.53 -5.32
CA SER A 224 -11.94 24.39 -6.67
C SER A 224 -11.89 25.70 -7.47
N GLU A 225 -12.16 26.83 -6.82
CA GLU A 225 -12.00 28.18 -7.41
C GLU A 225 -10.53 28.47 -7.78
N ALA A 226 -9.56 27.87 -7.09
CA ALA A 226 -8.14 27.93 -7.42
C ALA A 226 -7.66 26.84 -8.41
N GLY A 227 -8.55 25.95 -8.85
CA GLY A 227 -8.20 24.84 -9.74
C GLY A 227 -7.54 23.65 -9.05
N VAL A 228 -7.62 23.59 -7.72
CA VAL A 228 -7.13 22.47 -6.90
C VAL A 228 -8.30 21.56 -6.52
N ARG A 229 -8.13 20.26 -6.71
CA ARG A 229 -9.13 19.25 -6.38
C ARG A 229 -8.88 18.74 -4.98
N LEU A 230 -9.90 18.76 -4.11
CA LEU A 230 -9.80 18.21 -2.75
C LEU A 230 -10.65 16.94 -2.65
N VAL A 231 -10.03 15.83 -2.23
CA VAL A 231 -10.71 14.58 -1.89
C VAL A 231 -10.43 14.19 -0.45
N ILE A 232 -11.40 13.54 0.17
CA ILE A 232 -11.26 13.00 1.52
C ILE A 232 -11.45 11.48 1.44
N VAL A 233 -10.43 10.72 1.84
CA VAL A 233 -10.46 9.25 1.74
C VAL A 233 -10.10 8.63 3.08
N GLU A 234 -11.01 7.85 3.67
CA GLU A 234 -10.75 7.19 4.95
C GLU A 234 -9.49 6.30 4.87
N PRO A 235 -8.54 6.41 5.80
CA PRO A 235 -7.28 5.66 5.74
C PRO A 235 -7.56 4.16 5.82
N LEU A 236 -6.83 3.38 5.00
CA LEU A 236 -6.80 1.92 5.16
C LEU A 236 -6.06 1.55 6.44
N ALA A 237 -6.35 0.38 7.00
CA ALA A 237 -5.75 -0.07 8.25
C ALA A 237 -4.20 -0.09 8.15
N GLY A 238 -3.53 0.46 9.17
CA GLY A 238 -2.06 0.44 9.26
C GLY A 238 -1.31 1.41 8.34
N THR A 239 -2.00 2.14 7.45
CA THR A 239 -1.34 3.05 6.48
C THR A 239 -0.60 4.23 7.11
N LYS A 240 -1.09 4.73 8.25
CA LYS A 240 -0.58 5.94 8.92
C LYS A 240 -0.44 7.16 7.97
N ILE A 241 -1.24 7.25 6.91
CA ILE A 241 -1.26 8.37 5.96
C ILE A 241 -2.07 9.51 6.55
N ASP A 242 -1.60 10.74 6.37
CA ASP A 242 -2.32 11.96 6.73
C ASP A 242 -2.86 12.70 5.51
N GLY A 243 -2.04 12.84 4.48
CA GLY A 243 -2.41 13.41 3.20
C GLY A 243 -1.45 13.03 2.09
N VAL A 244 -1.80 13.45 0.87
CA VAL A 244 -0.90 13.45 -0.28
C VAL A 244 -1.26 14.56 -1.25
N ALA A 245 -0.22 15.25 -1.72
CA ALA A 245 -0.26 16.18 -2.84
C ALA A 245 0.11 15.43 -4.13
N ILE A 246 -0.84 15.38 -5.06
CA ILE A 246 -0.65 14.79 -6.38
C ILE A 246 -0.56 15.93 -7.38
N TYR A 247 0.67 16.18 -7.84
CA TYR A 247 0.92 17.23 -8.81
C TYR A 247 0.47 16.81 -10.21
N ASP A 248 -0.50 17.55 -10.74
CA ASP A 248 -0.93 17.54 -12.14
C ASP A 248 -0.77 18.98 -12.63
N VAL A 249 -0.02 19.16 -13.73
CA VAL A 249 0.34 20.45 -14.32
C VAL A 249 -0.86 21.38 -14.52
N LYS A 250 -2.07 20.83 -14.69
CA LYS A 250 -3.27 21.64 -14.96
C LYS A 250 -4.29 21.66 -13.83
N LYS A 251 -4.36 20.60 -13.03
CA LYS A 251 -5.43 20.39 -12.03
C LYS A 251 -4.90 19.55 -10.84
N PRO A 252 -4.04 20.11 -9.96
CA PRO A 252 -3.47 19.37 -8.83
C PRO A 252 -4.55 18.80 -7.91
N ILE A 253 -4.25 17.66 -7.29
CA ILE A 253 -5.14 16.99 -6.33
C ILE A 253 -4.47 17.03 -4.95
N VAL A 254 -5.24 17.41 -3.94
CA VAL A 254 -4.91 17.20 -2.53
C VAL A 254 -5.87 16.16 -2.00
N ALA A 255 -5.33 15.11 -1.39
CA ALA A 255 -6.11 14.09 -0.72
C ALA A 255 -5.77 14.09 0.77
N LEU A 256 -6.80 14.07 1.63
CA LEU A 256 -6.63 14.02 3.09
C LEU A 256 -7.27 12.76 3.66
N SER A 257 -6.62 12.17 4.64
CA SER A 257 -7.13 10.97 5.30
C SER A 257 -8.03 11.26 6.51
N LEU A 258 -7.94 12.45 7.10
CA LEU A 258 -8.61 12.79 8.36
C LEU A 258 -8.44 11.69 9.45
N ARG A 259 -7.26 11.04 9.46
CA ARG A 259 -6.88 10.00 10.43
C ARG A 259 -7.17 10.45 11.87
N PHE A 260 -6.91 11.73 12.15
CA PHE A 260 -7.34 12.38 13.37
C PHE A 260 -8.42 13.43 13.06
N ASP A 261 -9.61 13.23 13.62
CA ASP A 261 -10.73 14.17 13.53
C ASP A 261 -10.51 15.36 14.47
N ARG A 262 -9.61 16.25 14.07
CA ARG A 262 -9.23 17.43 14.85
C ARG A 262 -8.97 18.61 13.93
N ILE A 263 -9.46 19.78 14.31
CA ILE A 263 -9.30 21.04 13.59
C ILE A 263 -7.84 21.39 13.30
N ASP A 264 -6.96 21.21 14.28
CA ASP A 264 -5.55 21.55 14.14
C ASP A 264 -4.84 20.63 13.15
N TYR A 265 -5.21 19.35 13.18
CA TYR A 265 -4.66 18.34 12.28
C TYR A 265 -5.11 18.55 10.84
N PHE A 266 -6.41 18.76 10.63
CA PHE A 266 -6.97 19.05 9.31
C PHE A 266 -6.29 20.25 8.66
N TRP A 267 -6.21 21.39 9.36
CA TRP A 267 -5.61 22.59 8.80
C TRP A 267 -4.11 22.45 8.58
N PHE A 268 -3.38 21.78 9.48
CA PHE A 268 -1.95 21.54 9.30
C PHE A 268 -1.69 20.69 8.07
N THR A 269 -2.33 19.52 7.97
CA THR A 269 -2.14 18.61 6.82
C THR A 269 -2.58 19.28 5.53
N LEU A 270 -3.72 19.97 5.50
CA LEU A 270 -4.15 20.69 4.29
C LEU A 270 -3.10 21.73 3.86
N MET A 271 -2.59 22.56 4.77
CA MET A 271 -1.58 23.57 4.43
C MET A 271 -0.25 22.94 4.02
N HIS A 272 0.12 21.80 4.60
CA HIS A 272 1.30 21.02 4.22
C HIS A 272 1.19 20.50 2.78
N GLU A 273 0.07 19.87 2.41
CA GLU A 273 -0.13 19.39 1.04
C GLU A 273 -0.19 20.55 0.02
N LEU A 274 -0.81 21.68 0.39
CA LEU A 274 -0.81 22.87 -0.46
C LEU A 274 0.59 23.46 -0.62
N ALA A 275 1.46 23.36 0.38
CA ALA A 275 2.87 23.75 0.26
C ALA A 275 3.60 22.90 -0.77
N HIS A 276 3.36 21.58 -0.80
CA HIS A 276 3.91 20.71 -1.83
C HIS A 276 3.45 21.11 -3.24
N ILE A 277 2.16 21.39 -3.43
CA ILE A 277 1.66 21.89 -4.72
C ILE A 277 2.29 23.23 -5.10
N ARG A 278 2.39 24.16 -4.13
CA ARG A 278 2.94 25.50 -4.32
C ARG A 278 4.45 25.50 -4.64
N CYS A 279 5.22 24.60 -4.03
CA CYS A 279 6.65 24.48 -4.27
C CYS A 279 6.98 23.46 -5.38
N GLU A 280 5.95 22.92 -6.06
CA GLU A 280 6.06 21.91 -7.12
C GLU A 280 6.84 20.66 -6.66
N HIS A 281 6.71 20.32 -5.37
CA HIS A 281 7.20 19.07 -4.83
C HIS A 281 6.35 17.93 -5.39
N THR A 282 6.96 17.02 -6.13
CA THR A 282 6.25 15.92 -6.76
C THR A 282 6.31 14.67 -5.90
N GLY A 283 5.16 14.23 -5.41
CA GLY A 283 4.94 12.83 -5.16
C GLY A 283 5.56 12.27 -3.89
N HIS A 284 5.11 12.77 -2.74
CA HIS A 284 5.55 12.29 -1.44
C HIS A 284 4.33 11.97 -0.58
N LEU A 285 4.44 10.91 0.23
CA LEU A 285 3.41 10.52 1.19
C LEU A 285 3.79 11.12 2.54
N ASP A 286 2.94 11.96 3.11
CA ASP A 286 3.15 12.39 4.48
C ASP A 286 2.83 11.23 5.43
N GLN A 287 3.89 10.67 6.02
CA GLN A 287 3.82 9.65 7.07
C GLN A 287 4.24 10.28 8.39
N ASN A 288 3.32 10.93 9.12
CA ASN A 288 3.64 11.27 10.50
C ASN A 288 3.66 9.97 11.32
N LYS A 289 4.89 9.54 11.65
CA LYS A 289 5.19 8.49 12.60
C LYS A 289 4.72 8.96 13.96
N ASP A 290 3.48 8.56 14.25
CA ASP A 290 2.74 8.81 15.48
C ASP A 290 2.16 10.23 15.48
N GLY A 291 0.95 10.39 16.03
CA GLY A 291 0.13 11.62 15.93
C GLY A 291 0.70 12.82 16.70
N GLY A 292 1.99 13.07 16.57
CA GLY A 292 2.73 14.15 17.17
C GLY A 292 4.20 14.19 16.74
N GLY A 293 4.64 15.39 16.35
CA GLY A 293 6.04 15.75 16.46
C GLY A 293 6.84 15.56 15.18
N ALA A 294 6.87 16.60 14.34
CA ALA A 294 8.09 16.90 13.61
C ALA A 294 9.20 17.21 14.65
N ALA A 295 10.02 16.21 15.00
CA ALA A 295 11.31 16.43 15.66
C ALA A 295 12.16 15.15 15.72
N ILE A 296 12.96 14.89 14.68
CA ILE A 296 14.44 14.82 14.73
C ILE A 296 14.95 15.37 13.39
N ASP A 297 15.83 16.36 13.44
CA ASP A 297 16.35 17.12 12.28
C ASP A 297 17.28 16.29 11.37
N ASP A 298 17.73 15.14 11.86
CA ASP A 298 18.63 14.22 11.17
C ASP A 298 17.82 13.26 10.28
N GLY A 299 17.54 13.67 9.04
CA GLY A 299 17.02 12.79 8.00
C GLY A 299 15.68 13.21 7.36
N ILE A 300 15.07 14.32 7.79
CA ILE A 300 13.92 14.91 7.09
C ILE A 300 14.44 15.63 5.84
N ALA A 301 13.91 15.25 4.67
CA ALA A 301 14.30 15.85 3.41
C ALA A 301 14.02 17.38 3.39
N PRO A 302 14.82 18.19 2.68
CA PRO A 302 14.65 19.64 2.67
C PRO A 302 13.25 20.10 2.28
N TRP A 303 12.62 19.44 1.30
CA TRP A 303 11.28 19.77 0.81
C TRP A 303 10.17 19.47 1.84
N GLU A 304 10.30 18.40 2.62
CA GLU A 304 9.39 18.08 3.75
C GLU A 304 9.50 19.11 4.87
N ARG A 305 10.72 19.58 5.14
CA ARG A 305 10.95 20.64 6.11
C ARG A 305 10.31 21.95 5.65
N GLU A 306 10.50 22.30 4.38
CA GLU A 306 9.88 23.49 3.79
C GLU A 306 8.35 23.45 3.86
N ALA A 307 7.74 22.30 3.54
CA ALA A 307 6.29 22.13 3.64
C ALA A 307 5.77 22.25 5.08
N ASN A 308 6.48 21.64 6.03
CA ASN A 308 6.16 21.73 7.46
C ASN A 308 6.27 23.16 8.00
N ASP A 309 7.33 23.88 7.63
CA ASP A 309 7.54 25.27 8.04
C ASP A 309 6.46 26.19 7.45
N PHE A 310 6.12 25.99 6.17
CA PHE A 310 5.02 26.70 5.51
C PHE A 310 3.69 26.45 6.23
N ALA A 311 3.35 25.19 6.49
CA ALA A 311 2.10 24.83 7.16
C ALA A 311 2.02 25.45 8.55
N ALA A 312 3.09 25.35 9.35
CA ALA A 312 3.13 25.95 10.67
C ALA A 312 2.95 27.47 10.62
N ALA A 313 3.63 28.15 9.69
CA ALA A 313 3.54 29.60 9.52
C ALA A 313 2.18 30.07 8.99
N ALA A 314 1.51 29.27 8.15
CA ALA A 314 0.16 29.55 7.68
C ALA A 314 -0.86 29.52 8.82
N LEU A 315 -0.69 28.60 9.78
CA LEU A 315 -1.58 28.40 10.91
C LEU A 315 -1.46 29.48 11.98
N VAL A 316 -0.23 29.83 12.39
CA VAL A 316 0.00 30.80 13.48
C VAL A 316 1.29 31.60 13.20
N PRO A 317 1.35 32.92 13.49
CA PRO A 317 2.60 33.68 13.43
C PRO A 317 3.68 33.08 14.36
N GLN A 318 4.73 32.53 13.77
CA GLN A 318 5.71 31.69 14.49
C GLN A 318 6.57 32.50 15.48
N ASP A 319 6.84 33.78 15.21
CA ASP A 319 7.52 34.70 16.12
C ASP A 319 6.67 34.99 17.36
N LYS A 320 5.37 35.23 17.17
CA LYS A 320 4.41 35.46 18.26
C LYS A 320 4.21 34.22 19.11
N LEU A 321 4.11 33.04 18.48
CA LEU A 321 4.00 31.78 19.18
C LEU A 321 5.25 31.50 20.03
N THR A 322 6.44 31.74 19.48
CA THR A 322 7.70 31.60 20.22
C THR A 322 7.76 32.54 21.42
N SER A 323 7.41 33.82 21.24
CA SER A 323 7.31 34.77 22.35
C SER A 323 6.29 34.35 23.40
N PHE A 324 5.13 33.85 22.97
CA PHE A 324 4.09 33.34 23.88
C PHE A 324 4.59 32.15 24.71
N ILE A 325 5.25 31.17 24.08
CA ILE A 325 5.85 30.01 24.79
C ILE A 325 6.82 30.50 25.87
N SER A 326 7.76 31.38 25.52
CA SER A 326 8.77 31.88 26.47
C SER A 326 8.17 32.62 27.67
N ARG A 327 7.04 33.32 27.49
CA ARG A 327 6.36 34.04 28.59
C ARG A 327 5.46 33.16 29.45
N VAL A 328 4.95 32.05 28.90
CA VAL A 328 3.91 31.25 29.54
C VAL A 328 4.43 29.96 30.16
N GLN A 329 5.56 29.44 29.68
CA GLN A 329 6.18 28.24 30.24
C GLN A 329 6.43 28.35 31.76
N PRO A 330 6.40 27.21 32.48
CA PRO A 330 6.11 25.86 31.98
C PRO A 330 4.60 25.53 31.93
N PHE A 331 3.72 26.40 32.44
CA PHE A 331 2.29 26.10 32.64
C PHE A 331 1.37 26.86 31.69
N PHE A 332 0.78 26.12 30.76
CA PHE A 332 -0.20 26.62 29.79
C PHE A 332 -1.62 26.33 30.29
N SER A 333 -2.30 27.36 30.78
CA SER A 333 -3.73 27.25 31.10
C SER A 333 -4.59 27.39 29.85
N ARG A 334 -5.78 26.77 29.87
CA ARG A 334 -6.79 26.90 28.82
C ARG A 334 -7.02 28.36 28.41
N LYS A 335 -7.27 29.23 29.41
CA LYS A 335 -7.51 30.67 29.21
C LYS A 335 -6.37 31.40 28.50
N LYS A 336 -5.11 31.03 28.77
CA LYS A 336 -3.95 31.65 28.07
C LYS A 336 -3.90 31.25 26.60
N ILE A 337 -4.20 29.99 26.29
CA ILE A 337 -4.25 29.50 24.90
C ILE A 337 -5.41 30.16 24.16
N GLU A 338 -6.61 30.19 24.76
CA GLU A 338 -7.78 30.88 24.19
C GLU A 338 -7.50 32.37 23.94
N GLY A 339 -6.87 33.06 24.90
CA GLY A 339 -6.50 34.47 24.72
C GLY A 339 -5.50 34.71 23.59
N PHE A 340 -4.51 33.84 23.43
CA PHE A 340 -3.59 33.91 22.29
C PHE A 340 -4.31 33.62 20.96
N ALA A 341 -5.22 32.65 20.96
CA ALA A 341 -5.99 32.27 19.78
C ALA A 341 -6.87 33.42 19.28
N VAL A 342 -7.60 34.08 20.20
CA VAL A 342 -8.41 35.27 19.91
C VAL A 342 -7.57 36.43 19.36
N LEU A 343 -6.37 36.66 19.91
CA LEU A 343 -5.49 37.74 19.45
C LEU A 343 -4.99 37.55 18.01
N HIS A 344 -4.96 36.30 17.53
CA HIS A 344 -4.42 35.92 16.23
C HIS A 344 -5.47 35.36 15.28
N ASP A 345 -6.75 35.54 15.59
CA ASP A 345 -7.89 35.14 14.75
C ASP A 345 -7.83 33.67 14.32
N VAL A 346 -7.55 32.76 15.26
CA VAL A 346 -7.50 31.31 15.01
C VAL A 346 -8.22 30.54 16.11
N HIS A 347 -8.68 29.34 15.80
CA HIS A 347 -9.28 28.46 16.79
C HIS A 347 -8.23 27.98 17.83
N PRO A 348 -8.55 27.95 19.13
CA PRO A 348 -7.60 27.55 20.19
C PRO A 348 -7.04 26.13 20.04
N GLY A 349 -7.79 25.24 19.38
CA GLY A 349 -7.31 23.91 19.00
C GLY A 349 -6.07 23.94 18.11
N ILE A 350 -6.01 24.88 17.15
CA ILE A 350 -4.88 25.05 16.22
C ILE A 350 -3.62 25.47 16.98
N VAL A 351 -3.77 26.45 17.89
CA VAL A 351 -2.69 26.90 18.77
C VAL A 351 -2.21 25.74 19.66
N LEU A 352 -3.14 24.96 20.24
CA LEU A 352 -2.79 23.80 21.05
C LEU A 352 -2.01 22.75 20.24
N GLY A 353 -2.39 22.49 19.00
CA GLY A 353 -1.66 21.60 18.08
C GLY A 353 -0.21 22.02 17.90
N GLN A 354 0.02 23.30 17.60
CA GLN A 354 1.35 23.89 17.45
C GLN A 354 2.18 23.78 18.75
N LEU A 355 1.57 24.05 19.91
CA LEU A 355 2.23 23.92 21.21
C LEU A 355 2.61 22.46 21.54
N LYS A 356 1.74 21.50 21.20
CA LYS A 356 2.01 20.07 21.38
C LYS A 356 3.13 19.57 20.47
N ASN A 357 3.13 20.00 19.21
CA ASN A 357 4.19 19.67 18.25
C ASN A 357 5.56 20.17 18.74
N ARG A 358 5.61 21.38 19.30
CA ARG A 358 6.82 21.96 19.91
C ARG A 358 7.15 21.42 21.31
N LYS A 359 6.46 20.39 21.78
CA LYS A 359 6.62 19.76 23.12
C LYS A 359 6.43 20.74 24.29
N ALA A 360 5.82 21.90 24.07
CA ALA A 360 5.54 22.89 25.10
C ALA A 360 4.34 22.49 25.97
N VAL A 361 3.38 21.76 25.39
CA VAL A 361 2.24 21.18 26.10
C VAL A 361 2.23 19.66 25.88
N PRO A 362 2.11 18.83 26.93
CA PRO A 362 2.00 17.38 26.77
C PRO A 362 0.78 16.96 25.95
N TRP A 363 0.91 15.90 25.14
CA TRP A 363 -0.16 15.40 24.28
C TRP A 363 -1.46 15.08 25.01
N ARG A 364 -1.36 14.58 26.25
CA ARG A 364 -2.48 14.20 27.13
C ARG A 364 -3.28 15.38 27.71
N ASN A 365 -2.81 16.62 27.54
CA ASN A 365 -3.41 17.79 28.17
C ASN A 365 -4.37 18.52 27.22
N LEU A 366 -5.40 19.17 27.79
CA LEU A 366 -6.28 20.14 27.13
C LEU A 366 -6.99 19.63 25.86
N HIS A 367 -7.28 18.33 25.76
CA HIS A 367 -7.99 17.73 24.62
C HIS A 367 -9.34 18.39 24.31
N VAL A 368 -9.98 18.99 25.32
CA VAL A 368 -11.23 19.76 25.16
C VAL A 368 -11.14 20.90 24.14
N LEU A 369 -9.94 21.40 23.83
CA LEU A 369 -9.73 22.44 22.82
C LEU A 369 -9.64 21.90 21.40
N HIS A 370 -9.47 20.59 21.20
CA HIS A 370 -9.46 19.97 19.87
C HIS A 370 -10.90 19.75 19.41
N ALA A 371 -11.43 20.70 18.64
CA ALA A 371 -12.71 20.53 17.98
C ALA A 371 -12.61 19.50 16.84
N LYS A 372 -13.70 18.77 16.63
CA LYS A 372 -13.88 17.86 15.49
C LYS A 372 -14.25 18.66 14.24
N VAL A 373 -13.88 18.13 13.07
CA VAL A 373 -14.11 18.78 11.77
C VAL A 373 -14.54 17.80 10.67
N ARG A 374 -14.42 16.49 10.89
CA ARG A 374 -14.65 15.48 9.87
C ARG A 374 -16.02 15.63 9.22
N ASP A 375 -17.09 15.59 10.01
CA ASP A 375 -18.47 15.64 9.50
C ASP A 375 -18.72 16.90 8.65
N THR A 376 -18.17 18.04 9.07
CA THR A 376 -18.25 19.32 8.35
C THR A 376 -17.54 19.27 6.99
N VAL A 377 -16.33 18.70 6.96
CA VAL A 377 -15.51 18.61 5.75
C VAL A 377 -16.06 17.56 4.78
N THR A 378 -16.44 16.37 5.28
CA THR A 378 -16.98 15.29 4.46
C THR A 378 -18.35 15.60 3.88
N ALA A 379 -19.13 16.48 4.51
CA ALA A 379 -20.40 16.96 3.96
C ALA A 379 -20.25 17.89 2.73
N SER A 380 -19.05 18.40 2.46
CA SER A 380 -18.81 19.41 1.41
C SER A 380 -17.73 19.02 0.39
N ALA A 381 -16.87 18.05 0.73
CA ALA A 381 -15.86 17.50 -0.16
C ALA A 381 -16.34 16.18 -0.77
N LEU A 382 -15.79 15.77 -1.92
CA LEU A 382 -15.92 14.40 -2.38
C LEU A 382 -15.25 13.47 -1.35
N CYS A 383 -16.02 12.55 -0.79
CA CYS A 383 -15.59 11.68 0.30
C CYS A 383 -15.82 10.21 -0.02
N ASP A 384 -14.84 9.37 0.34
CA ASP A 384 -14.93 7.90 0.32
C ASP A 384 -14.53 7.35 1.70
N GLY A 385 -15.50 6.74 2.39
CA GLY A 385 -15.38 6.25 3.76
C GLY A 385 -16.38 6.88 4.73
N TRP A 386 -16.35 6.44 5.99
CA TRP A 386 -17.27 6.87 7.07
C TRP A 386 -18.76 6.81 6.72
N GLY A 387 -19.18 5.83 5.91
CA GLY A 387 -20.57 5.68 5.47
C GLY A 387 -20.89 6.35 4.14
N HIS A 388 -19.95 7.08 3.54
CA HIS A 388 -20.02 7.56 2.16
C HIS A 388 -19.29 6.57 1.26
N PHE A 389 -20.02 5.66 0.60
CA PHE A 389 -19.42 4.69 -0.33
C PHE A 389 -19.78 5.07 -1.77
N MET A 390 -18.77 5.46 -2.55
CA MET A 390 -18.91 5.63 -4.00
C MET A 390 -18.50 4.31 -4.65
N GLY A 391 -19.48 3.47 -5.01
CA GLY A 391 -19.22 2.31 -5.85
C GLY A 391 -18.59 2.76 -7.16
N THR A 392 -17.71 1.94 -7.73
CA THR A 392 -17.29 2.14 -9.12
C THR A 392 -18.53 1.99 -9.99
N GLU A 393 -19.04 3.10 -10.54
CA GLU A 393 -20.16 3.07 -11.51
C GLU A 393 -19.80 2.15 -12.68
N GLU A 394 -20.77 1.31 -13.09
CA GLU A 394 -20.66 0.24 -14.10
C GLU A 394 -20.18 0.72 -15.48
#